data_AF-A0A7W0VS04-F1
#
_entry.id   AF-A0A7W0VS04-F1
#
_cell.length_a   1.000
_cell.length_b   1.000
_cell.length_c   1.000
_cell.angle_alpha   90.00
_cell.angle_beta   90.00
_cell.angle_gamma   90.00
#
_symmetry.space_group_name_H-M   'P 1'
#
loop_
_entity.id
_entity.type
_entity.pdbx_description
1 polymer ?
#
loop_
_entity_poly.entity_id
_entity_poly.type
_entity_poly.pdbx_seq_one_letter_code
_entity_poly.pdbx_strand_id
1 'polypeptide(L)'
;MSDEVSRRFESLLDALIERGEVPQRFKDHLARIQADEKPRVHLAIYADKYELESPDIDCASRIPLCGARCCSFDVLLSPQDVAEGGVPWVLDKPYELPRDPVTRRCACMDDGGACTIYDKRPGACRRYDCREDQRVWIDFTARIPAPMPER
;
A
#
# COMPACT_ATOMS: atom_id res chain seq x y z
N MET A 1 -24.90 9.94 -9.77
CA MET A 1 -25.48 9.88 -11.14
C MET A 1 -24.96 8.71 -11.98
N SER A 2 -23.75 8.17 -11.73
CA SER A 2 -23.19 7.05 -12.51
C SER A 2 -23.90 5.70 -12.26
N ASP A 3 -24.21 5.36 -11.00
CA ASP A 3 -24.69 4.01 -10.63
C ASP A 3 -26.04 3.59 -11.19
N GLU A 4 -26.97 4.52 -11.35
CA GLU A 4 -28.30 4.16 -11.87
C GLU A 4 -28.27 3.93 -13.38
N VAL A 5 -27.43 4.67 -14.10
CA VAL A 5 -27.19 4.45 -15.52
C VAL A 5 -26.49 3.12 -15.74
N SER A 6 -25.48 2.79 -14.92
CA SER A 6 -24.81 1.48 -14.97
C SER A 6 -25.78 0.32 -14.73
N ARG A 7 -26.62 0.39 -13.67
CA ARG A 7 -27.61 -0.68 -13.39
C ARG A 7 -28.64 -0.88 -14.50
N ARG A 8 -29.13 0.22 -15.10
CA ARG A 8 -30.05 0.14 -16.24
C ARG A 8 -29.38 -0.46 -17.48
N PHE A 9 -28.11 -0.15 -17.69
CA PHE A 9 -27.33 -0.67 -18.80
C PHE A 9 -27.03 -2.18 -18.63
N GLU A 10 -26.64 -2.61 -17.44
CA GLU A 10 -26.45 -4.03 -17.08
C GLU A 10 -27.73 -4.83 -17.30
N SER A 11 -28.87 -4.35 -16.78
CA SER A 11 -30.15 -5.02 -16.94
C SER A 11 -30.61 -5.14 -18.41
N LEU A 12 -30.33 -4.13 -19.24
CA LEU A 12 -30.60 -4.18 -20.67
C LEU A 12 -29.70 -5.20 -21.38
N LEU A 13 -28.42 -5.23 -21.04
CA LEU A 13 -27.47 -6.18 -21.60
C LEU A 13 -27.88 -7.62 -21.29
N ASP A 14 -28.26 -7.91 -20.05
CA ASP A 14 -28.73 -9.24 -19.64
C ASP A 14 -29.95 -9.69 -20.47
N ALA A 15 -30.95 -8.82 -20.61
CA ALA A 15 -32.14 -9.11 -21.41
C ALA A 15 -31.82 -9.38 -22.90
N LEU A 16 -30.83 -8.68 -23.48
CA LEU A 16 -30.40 -8.90 -24.86
C LEU A 16 -29.60 -10.19 -25.02
N ILE A 17 -28.79 -10.55 -24.02
CA ILE A 17 -28.03 -11.81 -23.98
C ILE A 17 -29.00 -12.99 -23.92
N GLU A 18 -30.00 -12.94 -23.04
CA GLU A 18 -31.03 -13.98 -22.88
C GLU A 18 -31.82 -14.20 -24.18
N ARG A 19 -32.12 -13.13 -24.92
CA ARG A 19 -32.81 -13.21 -26.21
C ARG A 19 -31.93 -13.65 -27.37
N GLY A 20 -30.62 -13.79 -27.16
CA GLY A 20 -29.67 -14.13 -28.22
C GLY A 20 -29.43 -13.01 -29.23
N GLU A 21 -29.83 -11.78 -28.91
CA GLU A 21 -29.72 -10.60 -29.79
C GLU A 21 -28.30 -10.00 -29.77
N VAL A 22 -27.45 -10.45 -28.83
CA VAL A 22 -26.06 -10.02 -28.72
C VAL A 22 -25.15 -10.85 -29.63
N PRO A 23 -24.50 -10.23 -30.63
CA PRO A 23 -23.58 -10.93 -31.54
C PRO A 23 -22.39 -11.55 -30.80
N GLN A 24 -21.87 -12.69 -31.28
CA GLN A 24 -20.76 -13.40 -30.64
C GLN A 24 -19.53 -12.50 -30.40
N ARG A 25 -19.16 -11.66 -31.37
CA ARG A 25 -18.06 -10.68 -31.23
C ARG A 25 -18.18 -9.77 -30.01
N PHE A 26 -19.41 -9.44 -29.59
CA PHE A 26 -19.67 -8.59 -28.44
C PHE A 26 -19.53 -9.38 -27.14
N LYS A 27 -19.96 -10.65 -27.12
CA LYS A 27 -19.68 -11.58 -26.00
C LYS A 27 -18.18 -11.77 -25.80
N ASP A 28 -17.43 -11.89 -26.89
CA ASP A 28 -15.96 -12.01 -26.85
C ASP A 28 -15.31 -10.73 -26.28
N HIS A 29 -15.85 -9.55 -26.62
CA HIS A 29 -15.41 -8.27 -26.05
C HIS A 29 -15.75 -8.13 -24.56
N LEU A 30 -16.95 -8.52 -24.13
CA LEU A 30 -17.34 -8.52 -22.72
C LEU A 30 -16.43 -9.44 -21.89
N ALA A 31 -16.16 -10.65 -22.39
CA ALA A 31 -15.25 -11.58 -21.72
C ALA A 31 -13.83 -11.02 -21.56
N ARG A 32 -13.36 -10.21 -22.52
CA ARG A 32 -12.07 -9.50 -22.40
C ARG A 32 -12.11 -8.39 -21.36
N ILE A 33 -13.16 -7.58 -21.34
CA ILE A 33 -13.32 -6.50 -20.35
C ILE A 33 -13.40 -7.09 -18.93
N GLN A 34 -14.20 -8.15 -18.73
CA GLN A 34 -14.28 -8.85 -17.44
C GLN A 34 -12.96 -9.53 -17.03
N ALA A 35 -12.17 -10.02 -17.99
CA ALA A 35 -10.83 -10.54 -17.72
C ALA A 35 -9.84 -9.43 -17.31
N ASP A 36 -10.03 -8.20 -17.80
CA ASP A 36 -9.30 -7.00 -17.38
C ASP A 36 -9.83 -6.42 -16.05
N GLU A 37 -11.07 -6.72 -15.65
CA GLU A 37 -11.66 -6.43 -14.33
C GLU A 37 -11.18 -7.36 -13.21
N LYS A 38 -10.09 -8.11 -13.41
CA LYS A 38 -9.42 -8.77 -12.28
C LYS A 38 -9.07 -7.71 -11.24
N PRO A 39 -9.40 -7.91 -9.94
CA PRO A 39 -9.03 -6.96 -8.91
C PRO A 39 -7.52 -6.72 -8.98
N ARG A 40 -7.13 -5.47 -9.23
CA ARG A 40 -5.73 -5.08 -9.37
C ARG A 40 -5.09 -5.06 -7.98
N VAL A 41 -4.47 -6.18 -7.64
CA VAL A 41 -3.71 -6.38 -6.42
C VAL A 41 -2.34 -5.71 -6.56
N HIS A 42 -2.00 -4.82 -5.62
CA HIS A 42 -0.68 -4.20 -5.54
C HIS A 42 0.12 -4.88 -4.42
N LEU A 43 1.15 -5.63 -4.79
CA LEU A 43 2.03 -6.34 -3.87
C LEU A 43 3.48 -5.96 -4.13
N ALA A 44 4.26 -5.88 -3.05
CA ALA A 44 5.71 -5.81 -3.19
C ALA A 44 6.27 -7.22 -3.41
N ILE A 45 7.11 -7.42 -4.43
CA ILE A 45 7.64 -8.76 -4.76
C ILE A 45 9.09 -8.86 -4.29
N TYR A 46 9.33 -9.79 -3.37
CA TYR A 46 10.65 -10.19 -2.88
C TYR A 46 10.69 -11.72 -2.80
N ALA A 47 11.88 -12.32 -2.87
CA ALA A 47 12.04 -13.77 -2.72
C ALA A 47 11.89 -14.20 -1.26
N ASP A 48 12.65 -13.59 -0.36
CA ASP A 48 12.49 -13.65 1.09
C ASP A 48 12.74 -12.26 1.68
N LYS A 49 11.81 -11.75 2.48
CA LYS A 49 11.96 -10.45 3.15
C LYS A 49 13.06 -10.47 4.20
N TYR A 50 13.36 -11.60 4.86
CA TYR A 50 14.38 -11.65 5.91
C TYR A 50 15.80 -11.67 5.36
N GLU A 51 15.98 -12.02 4.10
CA GLU A 51 17.26 -11.93 3.39
C GLU A 51 17.56 -10.53 2.86
N LEU A 52 16.59 -9.60 2.93
CA LEU A 52 16.81 -8.22 2.54
C LEU A 52 17.76 -7.53 3.52
N GLU A 53 18.80 -6.90 2.97
CA GLU A 53 19.71 -6.06 3.73
C GLU A 53 18.93 -4.91 4.38
N SER A 54 19.04 -4.81 5.72
CA SER A 54 18.45 -3.71 6.47
C SER A 54 19.56 -2.71 6.80
N PRO A 55 19.42 -1.43 6.38
CA PRO A 55 20.44 -0.44 6.69
C PRO A 55 20.49 -0.22 8.20
N ASP A 56 21.71 -0.18 8.74
CA ASP A 56 21.95 0.10 10.15
C ASP A 56 21.73 1.59 10.45
N ILE A 57 20.47 1.94 10.72
CA ILE A 57 20.03 3.28 11.08
C ILE A 57 19.54 3.22 12.52
N ASP A 58 20.19 3.97 13.40
CA ASP A 58 19.68 4.20 14.75
C ASP A 58 18.46 5.13 14.69
N CYS A 59 17.31 4.54 14.40
CA CYS A 59 16.01 5.20 14.34
C CYS A 59 15.63 5.79 15.70
N ALA A 60 16.02 5.16 16.82
CA ALA A 60 15.65 5.58 18.16
C ALA A 60 16.16 7.00 18.48
N SER A 61 17.41 7.33 18.11
CA SER A 61 17.93 8.70 18.29
C SER A 61 17.41 9.70 17.26
N ARG A 62 16.85 9.23 16.15
CA ARG A 62 16.46 10.06 14.99
C ARG A 62 14.99 10.40 14.93
N ILE A 63 14.11 9.53 15.45
CA ILE A 63 12.65 9.72 15.47
C ILE A 63 12.24 11.08 16.07
N PRO A 64 12.81 11.54 17.20
CA PRO A 64 12.47 12.86 17.76
C PRO A 64 12.75 14.03 16.82
N LEU A 65 13.68 13.86 15.87
CA LEU A 65 14.06 14.88 14.89
C LEU A 65 13.25 14.77 13.61
N CYS A 66 13.20 13.57 13.01
CA CYS A 66 12.52 13.36 11.73
C CYS A 66 10.99 13.23 11.88
N GLY A 67 10.51 13.04 13.10
CA GLY A 67 9.10 12.82 13.44
C GLY A 67 8.55 11.50 12.88
N ALA A 68 9.41 10.48 12.76
CA ALA A 68 9.10 9.17 12.17
C ALA A 68 8.53 9.25 10.74
N ARG A 69 9.18 10.02 9.88
CA ARG A 69 8.64 10.36 8.56
C ARG A 69 8.42 9.19 7.62
N CYS A 70 9.36 8.26 7.57
CA CYS A 70 9.26 7.06 6.73
C CYS A 70 8.00 6.24 7.06
N CYS A 71 7.51 6.31 8.30
CA CYS A 71 6.28 5.65 8.72
C CYS A 71 4.99 6.32 8.22
N SER A 72 5.05 7.45 7.51
CA SER A 72 3.87 8.02 6.82
C SER A 72 3.70 7.57 5.37
N PHE A 73 4.69 6.88 4.82
CA PHE A 73 4.67 6.46 3.43
C PHE A 73 3.69 5.33 3.20
N ASP A 74 3.24 5.21 1.96
CA ASP A 74 2.45 4.07 1.53
C ASP A 74 3.38 2.85 1.46
N VAL A 75 3.05 1.81 2.22
CA VAL A 75 3.83 0.58 2.29
C VAL A 75 2.95 -0.56 1.82
N LEU A 76 3.33 -1.16 0.69
CA LEU A 76 2.71 -2.37 0.19
C LEU A 76 3.37 -3.60 0.83
N LEU A 77 2.52 -4.52 1.29
CA LEU A 77 2.94 -5.82 1.81
C LEU A 77 3.35 -6.74 0.65
N SER A 78 4.25 -7.65 0.95
CA SER A 78 4.60 -8.75 0.05
C SER A 78 3.72 -9.97 0.27
N PRO A 79 3.69 -10.94 -0.66
CA PRO A 79 3.02 -12.22 -0.43
C PRO A 79 3.46 -12.90 0.88
N GLN A 80 4.75 -12.81 1.21
CA GLN A 80 5.31 -13.37 2.44
C GLN A 80 4.80 -12.63 3.69
N ASP A 81 4.70 -11.30 3.67
CA ASP A 81 4.13 -10.53 4.78
C ASP A 81 2.68 -10.93 5.09
N VAL A 82 1.91 -11.22 4.04
CA VAL A 82 0.52 -11.66 4.15
C VAL A 82 0.45 -13.11 4.64
N ALA A 83 1.29 -14.00 4.11
CA ALA A 83 1.30 -15.42 4.43
C ALA A 83 1.74 -15.71 5.88
N GLU A 84 2.74 -14.98 6.39
CA GLU A 84 3.22 -15.12 7.77
C GLU A 84 2.23 -14.57 8.80
N GLY A 85 1.37 -13.64 8.39
CA GLY A 85 0.48 -12.91 9.27
C GLY A 85 1.23 -12.00 10.28
N GLY A 86 0.47 -11.31 11.11
CA GLY A 86 1.01 -10.39 12.12
C GLY A 86 1.38 -9.00 11.61
N VAL A 87 1.27 -8.74 10.31
CA VAL A 87 1.28 -7.40 9.72
C VAL A 87 -0.15 -7.03 9.32
N PRO A 88 -0.72 -5.93 9.83
CA PRO A 88 -2.07 -5.53 9.47
C PRO A 88 -2.12 -4.97 8.04
N TRP A 89 -3.28 -5.06 7.38
CA TRP A 89 -3.53 -4.47 6.07
C TRP A 89 -5.00 -4.03 5.96
N VAL A 90 -5.28 -3.11 5.03
CA VAL A 90 -6.63 -2.53 4.86
C VAL A 90 -7.44 -3.27 3.80
N LEU A 91 -8.70 -3.61 4.10
CA LEU A 91 -9.54 -4.40 3.18
C LEU A 91 -9.90 -3.65 1.89
N ASP A 92 -10.14 -2.34 1.98
CA ASP A 92 -10.45 -1.45 0.85
C ASP A 92 -9.24 -1.15 -0.03
N LYS A 93 -8.03 -1.33 0.52
CA LYS A 93 -6.75 -1.24 -0.17
C LYS A 93 -5.91 -2.48 0.10
N PRO A 94 -6.23 -3.60 -0.56
CA PRO A 94 -5.63 -4.88 -0.26
C PRO A 94 -4.11 -4.80 -0.18
N TYR A 95 -3.57 -5.29 0.94
CA TYR A 95 -2.14 -5.37 1.20
C TYR A 95 -1.41 -4.03 1.34
N GLU A 96 -2.11 -2.92 1.57
CA GLU A 96 -1.51 -1.69 2.07
C GLU A 96 -1.44 -1.73 3.61
N LEU A 97 -0.28 -1.38 4.19
CA LEU A 97 -0.11 -1.22 5.62
C LEU A 97 -0.96 -0.03 6.12
N PRO A 98 -1.84 -0.22 7.12
CA PRO A 98 -2.71 0.84 7.59
C PRO A 98 -1.94 1.99 8.21
N ARG A 99 -2.50 3.19 8.05
CA ARG A 99 -2.09 4.38 8.79
C ARG A 99 -3.16 4.76 9.79
N ASP A 100 -2.71 5.22 10.94
CA ASP A 100 -3.56 5.87 11.92
C ASP A 100 -4.20 7.12 11.28
N PRO A 101 -5.52 7.28 11.38
CA PRO A 101 -6.24 8.36 10.70
C PRO A 101 -5.93 9.74 11.26
N VAL A 102 -5.48 9.85 12.52
CA VAL A 102 -5.22 11.12 13.21
C VAL A 102 -3.78 11.58 12.98
N THR A 103 -2.81 10.71 13.26
CA THR A 103 -1.38 11.00 13.18
C THR A 103 -0.83 10.83 11.76
N ARG A 104 -1.54 10.10 10.89
CA ARG A 104 -1.13 9.75 9.52
C ARG A 104 0.18 8.94 9.47
N ARG A 105 0.59 8.35 10.60
CA ARG A 105 1.71 7.41 10.70
C ARG A 105 1.20 5.98 10.63
N CYS A 106 2.09 5.03 10.37
CA CYS A 106 1.82 3.59 10.38
C CYS A 106 1.10 3.19 11.68
N ALA A 107 0.06 2.37 11.57
CA ALA A 107 -0.70 1.89 12.72
C ALA A 107 0.11 0.97 13.66
N CYS A 108 1.28 0.49 13.24
CA CYS A 108 2.19 -0.29 14.07
C CYS A 108 3.21 0.57 14.84
N MET A 109 2.93 1.86 15.01
CA MET A 109 3.74 2.79 15.79
C MET A 109 3.19 2.92 17.20
N ASP A 110 4.05 2.90 18.21
CA ASP A 110 3.67 3.21 19.60
C ASP A 110 3.66 4.72 19.88
N ASP A 111 3.22 5.10 21.07
CA ASP A 111 3.16 6.51 21.51
C ASP A 111 4.54 7.18 21.55
N GLY A 112 5.62 6.40 21.68
CA GLY A 112 7.01 6.87 21.63
C GLY A 112 7.55 7.03 20.21
N GLY A 113 6.78 6.65 19.20
CA GLY A 113 7.16 6.67 17.78
C GLY A 113 7.93 5.43 17.32
N ALA A 114 8.14 4.44 18.18
CA ALA A 114 8.85 3.21 17.84
C ALA A 114 7.93 2.20 17.13
N CYS A 115 8.54 1.33 16.32
CA CYS A 115 7.81 0.31 15.58
C CYS A 115 7.58 -0.93 16.45
N THR A 116 6.31 -1.29 16.69
CA THR A 116 5.92 -2.45 17.52
C THR A 116 6.12 -3.79 16.82
N ILE A 117 6.35 -3.78 15.50
CA ILE A 117 6.60 -4.98 14.68
C ILE A 117 8.01 -4.96 14.06
N TYR A 118 8.99 -4.34 14.72
CA TYR A 118 10.32 -4.09 14.13
C TYR A 118 10.97 -5.34 13.49
N ASP A 119 10.87 -6.50 14.13
CA ASP A 119 11.44 -7.74 13.61
C ASP A 119 10.65 -8.32 12.44
N LYS A 120 9.35 -8.07 12.40
CA LYS A 120 8.40 -8.55 11.37
C LYS A 120 8.13 -7.51 10.28
N ARG A 121 8.86 -6.39 10.27
CA ARG A 121 8.68 -5.28 9.33
C ARG A 121 8.51 -5.79 7.89
N PRO A 122 7.58 -5.19 7.11
CA PRO A 122 7.44 -5.50 5.70
C PRO A 122 8.75 -5.37 4.95
N GLY A 123 8.93 -6.13 3.87
CA GLY A 123 10.15 -6.07 3.06
C GLY A 123 10.50 -4.65 2.60
N ALA A 124 9.48 -3.85 2.26
CA ALA A 124 9.64 -2.43 1.92
C ALA A 124 10.24 -1.60 3.08
N CYS A 125 9.78 -1.80 4.32
CA CYS A 125 10.32 -1.11 5.49
C CYS A 125 11.72 -1.60 5.86
N ARG A 126 12.02 -2.88 5.62
CA ARG A 126 13.31 -3.48 5.95
C ARG A 126 14.43 -2.96 5.07
N ARG A 127 14.22 -2.87 3.75
CA ARG A 127 15.22 -2.36 2.78
C ARG A 127 15.34 -0.84 2.74
N TYR A 128 14.42 -0.12 3.37
CA TYR A 128 14.32 1.32 3.19
C TYR A 128 15.41 2.05 3.98
N ASP A 129 16.16 2.88 3.26
CA ASP A 129 17.21 3.74 3.80
C ASP A 129 16.80 5.20 3.65
N CYS A 130 16.71 5.92 4.77
CA CYS A 130 16.30 7.32 4.75
C CYS A 130 17.45 8.30 4.50
N ARG A 131 18.72 7.88 4.54
CA ARG A 131 19.89 8.79 4.54
C ARG A 131 19.90 9.79 3.39
N GLU A 132 19.53 9.32 2.21
CA GLU A 132 19.50 10.10 0.97
C GLU A 132 18.08 10.56 0.59
N ASP A 133 17.07 10.28 1.42
CA ASP A 133 15.69 10.64 1.11
C ASP A 133 15.39 12.09 1.55
N GLN A 134 15.36 12.98 0.56
CA GLN A 134 15.09 14.41 0.75
C GLN A 134 13.69 14.71 1.31
N ARG A 135 12.77 13.74 1.27
CA ARG A 135 11.48 13.86 1.96
C ARG A 135 11.64 13.75 3.48
N VAL A 136 12.74 13.16 3.96
CA VAL A 136 13.04 12.90 5.37
C VAL A 136 14.12 13.84 5.90
N TRP A 137 15.22 14.03 5.17
CA TRP A 137 16.39 14.80 5.62
C TRP A 137 16.81 15.84 4.59
N ILE A 138 17.17 17.05 5.06
CA ILE A 138 17.98 17.99 4.28
C ILE A 138 19.44 17.55 4.36
N ASP A 139 19.88 17.18 5.57
CA ASP A 139 21.20 16.64 5.85
C ASP A 139 21.10 15.60 6.97
N PHE A 140 21.28 14.34 6.62
CA PHE A 140 21.23 13.22 7.57
C PHE A 140 22.36 13.29 8.61
N THR A 141 23.56 13.70 8.20
CA THR A 141 24.76 13.71 9.04
C THR A 141 24.69 14.85 10.05
N ALA A 142 24.28 16.04 9.62
CA ALA A 142 24.03 17.20 10.47
C ALA A 142 22.72 17.09 11.27
N ARG A 143 21.95 16.02 11.07
CA ARG A 143 20.66 15.74 11.73
C ARG A 143 19.60 16.83 11.46
N ILE A 144 19.58 17.37 10.25
CA ILE A 144 18.65 18.41 9.82
C ILE A 144 17.50 17.74 9.04
N PRO A 145 16.32 17.56 9.64
CA PRO A 145 15.19 16.94 8.97
C PRO A 145 14.58 17.87 7.91
N ALA A 146 13.93 17.28 6.91
CA ALA A 146 13.10 18.01 5.96
C ALA A 146 11.90 18.67 6.69
N PRO A 147 11.43 19.85 6.23
CA PRO A 147 10.22 20.48 6.78
C PRO A 147 9.03 19.52 6.72
N MET A 148 8.15 19.53 7.72
CA MET A 148 6.89 18.78 7.65
C MET A 148 6.05 19.33 6.48
N PRO A 149 5.55 18.47 5.55
CA PRO A 149 4.60 18.95 4.54
C PRO A 149 3.40 19.57 5.25
N GLU A 150 2.90 20.65 4.67
CA GLU A 150 1.66 21.29 5.12
C GLU A 150 0.53 20.25 5.10
N ARG A 151 -0.27 20.25 6.17
CA ARG A 151 -1.29 19.24 6.44
C ARG A 151 -2.53 19.45 5.58
#